data_AF-A0A2E9MBN5-F1
#
_entry.id   AF-A0A2E9MBN5-F1
#
_cell.length_a   1.000
_cell.length_b   1.000
_cell.length_c   1.000
_cell.angle_alpha   90.00
_cell.angle_beta   90.00
_cell.angle_gamma   90.00
#
_symmetry.space_group_name_H-M   'P 1'
#
loop_
_entity.id
_entity.type
_entity.pdbx_description
1 polymer ?
#
loop_
_entity_poly.entity_id
_entity_poly.type
_entity_poly.pdbx_seq_one_letter_code
_entity_poly.pdbx_strand_id
1 'polypeptide(L)'
;MLHRQLRTALEEIFGEDFVEEALRRSEYAQMVIYEQPDEFKKAVLGFQRLNFRDEQSEYAQKLAPDFGFALICSLLDNSTRELVAELGLNYL
;
A
#
# COMPACT_ATOMS: atom_id res chain seq x y z
N MET A 1 -3.91 -17.00 -7.93
CA MET A 1 -3.59 -17.50 -6.56
C MET A 1 -2.76 -16.51 -5.75
N LEU A 2 -1.67 -15.93 -6.30
CA LEU A 2 -0.81 -14.97 -5.60
C LEU A 2 -1.54 -13.75 -5.02
N HIS A 3 -2.46 -13.14 -5.79
CA HIS A 3 -3.26 -11.98 -5.34
C HIS A 3 -4.13 -12.27 -4.12
N ARG A 4 -4.63 -13.50 -3.96
CA ARG A 4 -5.50 -13.85 -2.84
C ARG A 4 -4.70 -13.98 -1.54
N GLN A 5 -3.52 -14.61 -1.59
CA GLN A 5 -2.63 -14.73 -0.44
C GLN A 5 -2.09 -13.37 0.00
N LEU A 6 -1.70 -12.52 -0.97
CA LEU A 6 -1.25 -11.15 -0.68
C LEU A 6 -2.38 -10.31 -0.07
N ARG A 7 -3.60 -10.43 -0.59
CA ARG A 7 -4.76 -9.74 -0.03
C ARG A 7 -5.03 -10.15 1.41
N THR A 8 -5.12 -11.45 1.69
CA THR A 8 -5.33 -11.95 3.07
C THR A 8 -4.21 -11.49 4.01
N ALA A 9 -2.97 -11.49 3.52
CA ALA A 9 -1.82 -10.96 4.27
C ALA A 9 -1.99 -9.48 4.64
N LEU A 10 -2.48 -8.65 3.72
CA LEU A 10 -2.72 -7.23 3.97
C LEU A 10 -3.96 -7.02 4.86
N GLU A 11 -5.00 -7.84 4.74
CA GLU A 11 -6.18 -7.79 5.61
C GLU A 11 -5.82 -8.10 7.07
N GLU A 12 -4.88 -9.02 7.32
CA GLU A 12 -4.37 -9.30 8.67
C GLU A 12 -3.56 -8.13 9.26
N ILE A 13 -2.93 -7.31 8.41
CA ILE A 13 -2.03 -6.22 8.83
C ILE A 13 -2.80 -4.91 9.01
N PHE A 14 -3.64 -4.56 8.03
CA PHE A 14 -4.35 -3.29 7.95
C PHE A 14 -5.81 -3.38 8.43
N GLY A 15 -6.37 -4.59 8.52
CA GLY A 15 -7.79 -4.83 8.74
C GLY A 15 -8.56 -4.95 7.43
N GLU A 16 -9.54 -5.86 7.40
CA GLU A 16 -10.37 -6.15 6.22
C GLU A 16 -11.09 -4.91 5.70
N ASP A 17 -11.78 -4.17 6.58
CA ASP A 17 -12.52 -2.96 6.22
C ASP A 17 -11.61 -1.89 5.60
N PHE A 18 -10.39 -1.75 6.10
CA PHE A 18 -9.44 -0.75 5.60
C PHE A 18 -8.91 -1.14 4.22
N VAL A 19 -8.61 -2.42 4.00
CA VAL A 19 -8.20 -2.94 2.69
C VAL A 19 -9.33 -2.80 1.67
N GLU A 20 -10.56 -3.13 2.05
CA GLU A 20 -11.71 -2.98 1.17
C GLU A 20 -11.93 -1.50 0.79
N GLU A 21 -11.86 -0.59 1.77
CA GLU A 21 -12.02 0.83 1.52
C GLU A 21 -10.88 1.39 0.65
N ALA A 22 -9.64 0.96 0.87
CA ALA A 22 -8.50 1.34 0.02
C ALA A 22 -8.79 1.01 -1.46
N LEU A 23 -9.25 -0.22 -1.72
CA LEU A 23 -9.54 -0.70 -3.08
C LEU A 23 -10.71 0.05 -3.74
N ARG A 24 -11.70 0.51 -2.95
CA ARG A 24 -12.78 1.37 -3.43
C ARG A 24 -12.30 2.80 -3.74
N ARG A 25 -11.15 3.21 -3.20
CA ARG A 25 -10.54 4.53 -3.35
C ARG A 25 -9.27 4.50 -4.18
N SER A 26 -9.16 3.59 -5.16
CA SER A 26 -7.96 3.46 -5.99
C SER A 26 -7.58 4.75 -6.72
N GLU A 27 -8.55 5.54 -7.20
CA GLU A 27 -8.29 6.86 -7.80
C GLU A 27 -7.66 7.85 -6.81
N TYR A 28 -8.11 7.84 -5.56
CA TYR A 28 -7.52 8.66 -4.51
C TYR A 28 -6.09 8.19 -4.18
N ALA A 29 -5.86 6.88 -4.13
CA ALA A 29 -4.52 6.32 -3.97
C ALA A 29 -3.57 6.76 -5.10
N GLN A 30 -4.03 6.78 -6.36
CA GLN A 30 -3.25 7.30 -7.49
C GLN A 30 -2.87 8.77 -7.29
N MET A 31 -3.83 9.59 -6.85
CA MET A 31 -3.58 11.00 -6.55
C MET A 31 -2.51 11.17 -5.46
N VAL A 32 -2.60 10.41 -4.37
CA VAL A 32 -1.60 10.44 -3.28
C VAL A 32 -0.21 10.05 -3.79
N ILE A 33 -0.10 9.00 -4.60
CA ILE A 33 1.17 8.55 -5.18
C ILE A 33 1.76 9.64 -6.08
N TYR A 34 0.92 10.30 -6.90
CA TYR A 34 1.34 11.33 -7.83
C TYR A 34 1.76 12.63 -7.12
N GLU A 35 0.99 13.07 -6.11
CA GLU A 35 1.22 14.33 -5.40
C GLU A 35 2.37 14.24 -4.38
N GLN A 36 2.55 13.08 -3.75
CA GLN A 36 3.52 12.89 -2.66
C GLN A 36 4.41 11.65 -2.88
N PRO A 37 5.13 11.54 -4.02
CA PRO A 37 5.87 10.34 -4.39
C PRO A 37 7.01 10.02 -3.42
N ASP A 38 7.68 11.03 -2.86
CA ASP A 38 8.78 10.83 -1.91
C ASP A 38 8.30 10.31 -0.54
N GLU A 39 7.16 10.80 -0.05
CA GLU A 39 6.58 10.30 1.20
C GLU A 39 5.99 8.92 1.01
N PHE A 40 5.33 8.67 -0.12
CA PHE A 40 4.88 7.34 -0.51
C PHE A 40 6.06 6.35 -0.58
N LYS A 41 7.19 6.75 -1.15
CA LYS A 41 8.42 5.95 -1.17
C LYS A 41 8.90 5.58 0.24
N LYS A 42 8.89 6.53 1.17
CA LYS A 42 9.25 6.26 2.57
C LYS A 42 8.29 5.28 3.22
N ALA A 43 6.99 5.39 2.93
CA ALA A 43 5.96 4.48 3.42
C ALA A 43 6.22 3.04 2.96
N VAL A 44 6.44 2.85 1.65
CA VAL A 44 6.76 1.54 1.07
C VAL A 44 8.04 0.95 1.65
N LEU A 45 9.14 1.71 1.64
CA LEU A 45 10.42 1.24 2.12
C LEU A 45 10.40 0.94 3.63
N GLY A 46 9.64 1.71 4.41
CA GLY A 46 9.42 1.46 5.83
C GLY A 46 8.72 0.12 6.04
N PHE A 47 7.64 -0.12 5.30
CA PHE A 47 6.87 -1.36 5.37
C PHE A 47 7.68 -2.60 4.93
N GLN A 48 8.38 -2.52 3.81
CA GLN A 48 9.17 -3.63 3.23
C GLN A 48 10.36 -4.06 4.09
N ARG A 49 10.89 -3.19 4.96
CA ARG A 49 12.02 -3.51 5.84
C ARG A 49 11.63 -4.41 7.02
N LEU A 50 10.34 -4.55 7.29
CA LEU A 50 9.81 -5.30 8.42
C LEU A 50 9.61 -6.76 8.03
N ASN A 51 10.08 -7.66 8.89
CA ASN A 51 10.08 -9.10 8.60
C ASN A 51 8.95 -9.84 9.31
N PHE A 52 8.35 -9.23 10.33
CA PHE A 52 7.33 -9.86 11.17
C PHE A 52 5.98 -9.15 11.01
N ARG A 53 4.90 -9.93 11.05
CA ARG A 53 3.53 -9.43 10.88
C ARG A 53 3.16 -8.41 11.96
N ASP A 54 3.55 -8.64 13.21
CA ASP A 54 3.27 -7.72 14.31
C ASP A 54 3.94 -6.35 14.10
N GLU A 55 5.17 -6.33 13.59
CA GLU A 55 5.88 -5.09 13.24
C GLU A 55 5.19 -4.36 12.10
N GLN A 56 4.77 -5.11 11.06
CA GLN A 56 4.03 -4.56 9.92
C GLN A 56 2.70 -3.95 10.35
N SER A 57 1.97 -4.61 11.27
CA SER A 57 0.73 -4.11 11.84
C SER A 57 0.95 -2.85 12.68
N GLU A 58 1.99 -2.82 13.52
CA GLU A 58 2.33 -1.62 14.30
C GLU A 58 2.73 -0.45 13.39
N TYR A 59 3.47 -0.73 12.33
CA TYR A 59 3.82 0.28 11.32
C TYR A 59 2.57 0.80 10.59
N ALA A 60 1.70 -0.10 10.15
CA ALA A 60 0.45 0.23 9.48
C ALA A 60 -0.45 1.13 10.35
N GLN A 61 -0.54 0.86 11.65
CA GLN A 61 -1.31 1.67 12.60
C GLN A 61 -0.77 3.10 12.79
N LYS A 62 0.54 3.31 12.57
CA LYS A 62 1.19 4.63 12.69
C LYS A 62 1.24 5.38 11.37
N LEU A 63 0.98 4.70 10.26
CA LEU A 63 1.01 5.29 8.93
C LEU A 63 -0.19 6.20 8.74
N ALA A 64 -0.01 7.35 8.08
CA ALA A 64 -1.15 8.18 7.72
C ALA A 64 -2.07 7.38 6.77
N PRO A 65 -3.41 7.45 6.94
CA PRO A 65 -4.35 6.60 6.19
C PRO A 65 -4.15 6.66 4.67
N ASP A 66 -3.84 7.85 4.14
CA ASP A 66 -3.64 8.09 2.72
C ASP A 66 -2.49 7.24 2.15
N PHE A 67 -1.38 7.12 2.88
CA PHE A 67 -0.26 6.27 2.49
C PHE A 67 -0.55 4.79 2.71
N GLY A 68 -1.42 4.44 3.67
CA GLY A 68 -1.95 3.09 3.82
C GLY A 68 -2.76 2.67 2.58
N PHE A 69 -3.66 3.54 2.13
CA PHE A 69 -4.44 3.31 0.91
C PHE A 69 -3.54 3.19 -0.31
N ALA A 70 -2.62 4.15 -0.50
CA ALA A 70 -1.65 4.13 -1.60
C ALA A 70 -0.82 2.83 -1.62
N LEU A 71 -0.33 2.39 -0.46
CA LEU A 71 0.45 1.17 -0.33
C LEU A 71 -0.38 -0.06 -0.71
N ILE A 72 -1.57 -0.22 -0.12
CA ILE A 72 -2.46 -1.36 -0.42
C ILE A 72 -2.81 -1.40 -1.89
N CYS A 73 -3.22 -0.28 -2.48
CA CYS A 73 -3.58 -0.23 -3.90
C CYS A 73 -2.37 -0.56 -4.78
N SER A 74 -1.19 0.03 -4.52
CA SER A 74 0.03 -0.30 -5.27
C SER A 74 0.41 -1.79 -5.21
N LEU A 75 -0.08 -2.52 -4.20
CA LEU A 75 0.15 -3.95 -4.05
C LEU A 75 -0.99 -4.83 -4.56
N LEU A 76 -2.20 -4.33 -4.77
CA LEU A 76 -3.38 -5.15 -5.08
C LEU A 76 -4.17 -4.71 -6.32
N ASP A 77 -4.09 -3.45 -6.70
CA ASP A 77 -4.80 -2.82 -7.81
C ASP A 77 -3.86 -2.60 -9.01
N ASN A 78 -4.36 -2.86 -10.23
CA ASN A 78 -3.52 -2.81 -11.43
C ASN A 78 -3.20 -1.39 -11.86
N SER A 79 -4.17 -0.48 -11.80
CA SER A 79 -3.98 0.89 -12.30
C SER A 79 -2.98 1.67 -11.44
N THR A 80 -3.01 1.48 -10.12
CA THR A 80 -1.97 2.04 -9.24
C THR A 80 -0.60 1.42 -9.42
N ARG A 81 -0.50 0.11 -9.71
CA ARG A 81 0.79 -0.53 -10.08
C ARG A 81 1.38 0.01 -11.37
N GLU A 82 0.54 0.22 -12.38
CA GLU A 82 0.97 0.82 -13.65
C GLU A 82 1.51 2.24 -13.40
N LEU A 83 0.80 3.06 -12.62
CA LEU A 83 1.26 4.39 -12.23
C LEU A 83 2.61 4.36 -11.50
N VAL A 84 2.79 3.44 -10.56
CA VAL A 84 4.07 3.25 -9.85
C VAL A 84 5.20 2.96 -10.84
N ALA A 85 4.97 2.09 -11.82
CA ALA A 85 5.94 1.75 -12.85
C ALA A 85 6.25 2.96 -13.75
N GLU A 86 5.23 3.71 -14.16
CA GLU A 86 5.37 4.94 -14.97
C GLU A 86 6.18 6.03 -14.26
N LEU A 87 5.99 6.17 -12.95
CA LEU A 87 6.74 7.10 -12.11
C LEU A 87 8.17 6.61 -11.80
N GLY A 88 8.56 5.43 -12.27
CA GLY A 88 9.90 4.87 -12.07
C GLY A 88 10.19 4.49 -10.62
N LEU A 89 9.16 4.16 -9.84
CA LEU A 89 9.24 3.82 -8.42
C LEU A 89 9.69 2.35 -8.24
N ASN A 90 10.90 2.04 -8.74
CA ASN A 90 11.49 0.70 -8.87
C ASN A 90 11.84 -0.02 -7.55
N TYR A 91 11.30 0.44 -6.42
CA TYR A 91 11.52 -0.13 -5.09
C TYR A 91 10.33 -0.98 -4.60
N LEU A 92 9.21 -0.98 -5.33
CA LEU A 92 8.11 -1.94 -5.17
C LEU A 92 8.44 -3.26 -5.89
#